data_AF-A0A2Z6E7L3-F1
#
_entry.id   AF-A0A2Z6E7L3-F1
#
_cell.length_a   1.000
_cell.length_b   1.000
_cell.length_c   1.000
_cell.angle_alpha   90.00
_cell.angle_beta   90.00
_cell.angle_gamma   90.00
#
_symmetry.space_group_name_H-M   'P 1'
#
loop_
_entity.id
_entity.type
_entity.pdbx_description
1 polymer ?
#
loop_
_entity_poly.entity_id
_entity_poly.type
_entity_poly.pdbx_seq_one_letter_code
_entity_poly.pdbx_strand_id
1 'polypeptide(L)'
;MRHPAWLRPLAGAVLLLAAALLLVSTERGVQRHRAVLARHGGTADAAAPGLLRVSGPIEVVGAPRDPLFGVGADVPLLLRRVEMFQWREVAVDGTVHYELDWVDHPLDTGGFRQPAGHANPGAFLVDGARFEAAEVRVGGYRLAPALRHALPGFEDVAPPPDGQLPPNLVATFSRAGDFLCTCARMDAARLGDLRVSWRAVPRQVVTILARAEDGLLVPAGDAATGDGFEVQVGDRALEELLPELPPSPAHPWLRRALAAALVLAAAWLLLGRRRAGR
;
A
#
# COMPACT_ATOMS: atom_id res chain seq x y z
N MET A 1 22.76 57.53 30.77
CA MET A 1 23.55 56.29 30.85
C MET A 1 24.05 55.94 29.45
N ARG A 2 25.38 55.98 29.21
CA ARG A 2 25.97 55.68 27.89
C ARG A 2 26.02 54.17 27.72
N HIS A 3 25.32 53.62 26.72
CA HIS A 3 25.44 52.20 26.39
C HIS A 3 26.89 51.85 26.07
N PRO A 4 27.43 50.75 26.60
CA PRO A 4 28.81 50.37 26.36
C PRO A 4 29.11 50.25 24.86
N ALA A 5 30.18 50.92 24.43
CA ALA A 5 30.65 50.96 23.05
C ALA A 5 30.87 49.55 22.44
N TRP A 6 31.08 48.52 23.25
CA TRP A 6 31.33 47.15 22.81
C TRP A 6 30.06 46.32 22.53
N LEU A 7 28.86 46.79 22.91
CA LEU A 7 27.62 46.03 22.72
C LEU A 7 27.24 45.84 21.24
N ARG A 8 27.45 46.88 20.42
CA ARG A 8 27.13 46.84 18.98
C ARG A 8 27.97 45.83 18.18
N PRO A 9 29.31 45.82 18.27
CA PRO A 9 30.11 44.82 17.56
C PRO A 9 29.87 43.40 18.11
N LEU A 10 29.58 43.25 19.40
CA LEU A 10 29.23 41.97 20.00
C LEU A 10 27.91 41.43 19.46
N ALA A 11 26.88 42.28 19.32
CA ALA A 11 25.62 41.93 18.67
C ALA A 11 25.81 41.55 17.19
N GLY A 12 26.67 42.26 16.45
CA GLY A 12 27.03 41.90 15.07
C GLY A 12 27.71 40.53 14.98
N ALA A 13 28.64 40.22 15.88
CA ALA A 13 29.31 38.92 15.93
C ALA A 13 28.34 37.77 16.24
N VAL A 14 27.38 37.98 17.17
CA VAL A 14 26.34 37.00 17.49
C VAL A 14 25.42 36.74 16.29
N LEU A 15 25.01 37.77 15.55
CA LEU A 15 24.19 37.61 14.35
C LEU A 15 24.93 36.86 13.23
N LEU A 16 26.24 37.11 13.05
CA LEU A 16 27.06 36.33 12.11
C LEU A 16 27.13 34.85 12.49
N LEU A 17 27.35 34.54 13.77
CA LEU A 17 27.37 33.17 14.26
C LEU A 17 26.01 32.49 14.07
N ALA A 18 24.91 33.18 14.38
CA ALA A 18 23.56 32.67 14.16
C ALA A 18 23.27 32.40 12.67
N ALA A 19 23.67 33.31 11.77
CA ALA A 19 23.54 33.12 10.33
C ALA A 19 24.36 31.93 9.83
N ALA A 20 25.61 31.77 10.32
CA ALA A 20 26.47 30.66 9.96
C ALA A 20 25.90 29.32 10.43
N LEU A 21 25.40 29.23 11.66
CA LEU A 21 24.74 28.02 12.19
C LEU A 21 23.46 27.68 11.42
N LEU A 22 22.65 28.69 11.07
CA LEU A 22 21.45 28.50 10.27
C LEU A 22 21.79 27.99 8.86
N LEU A 23 22.81 28.55 8.22
CA LEU A 23 23.25 28.12 6.89
C LEU A 23 23.83 26.70 6.93
N VAL A 24 24.74 26.42 7.87
CA VAL A 24 25.36 25.10 8.03
C VAL A 24 24.33 24.01 8.34
N SER A 25 23.35 24.28 9.21
CA SER A 25 22.28 23.32 9.49
C SER A 25 21.37 23.08 8.29
N THR A 26 21.03 24.14 7.53
CA THR A 26 20.23 24.03 6.32
C THR A 26 20.97 23.23 5.23
N GLU A 27 22.23 23.56 4.97
CA GLU A 27 23.04 22.86 3.96
C GLU A 27 23.34 21.41 4.38
N ARG A 28 23.64 21.14 5.66
CA ARG A 28 23.77 19.75 6.16
C ARG A 28 22.48 18.96 5.99
N GLY A 29 21.32 19.57 6.23
CA GLY A 29 20.01 18.95 6.01
C GLY A 29 19.77 18.62 4.54
N VAL A 30 19.99 19.59 3.65
CA VAL A 30 19.86 19.42 2.19
C VAL A 30 20.83 18.36 1.67
N GLN A 31 22.09 18.37 2.12
CA GLN A 31 23.11 17.40 1.69
C GLN A 31 22.82 16.00 2.20
N ARG A 32 22.35 15.82 3.45
CA ARG A 32 21.94 14.50 3.96
C ARG A 32 20.76 13.95 3.16
N HIS A 33 19.73 14.77 2.95
CA HIS A 33 18.57 14.38 2.15
C HIS A 33 18.98 14.04 0.70
N ARG A 34 19.80 14.88 0.04
CA ARG A 34 20.35 14.58 -1.28
C ARG A 34 21.26 13.35 -1.33
N ALA A 35 22.07 13.10 -0.31
CA ALA A 35 22.96 11.95 -0.28
C ALA A 35 22.20 10.64 -0.07
N VAL A 36 21.11 10.66 0.69
CA VAL A 36 20.21 9.51 0.81
C VAL A 36 19.43 9.33 -0.50
N LEU A 37 18.85 10.38 -1.07
CA LEU A 37 18.25 10.32 -2.42
C LEU A 37 19.23 9.86 -3.51
N ALA A 38 20.51 10.25 -3.46
CA ALA A 38 21.52 9.83 -4.44
C ALA A 38 21.92 8.36 -4.27
N ARG A 39 21.97 7.84 -3.03
CA ARG A 39 22.07 6.40 -2.78
C ARG A 39 20.82 5.67 -3.25
N HIS A 40 19.72 6.38 -3.39
CA HIS A 40 18.43 5.85 -3.78
C HIS A 40 17.93 6.32 -5.16
N GLY A 41 18.83 6.82 -6.02
CA GLY A 41 18.55 7.26 -7.39
C GLY A 41 17.80 8.60 -7.50
N GLY A 42 18.23 9.47 -8.43
CA GLY A 42 17.70 10.83 -8.57
C GLY A 42 17.00 11.12 -9.90
N THR A 43 15.90 11.87 -9.78
CA THR A 43 15.10 12.67 -10.76
C THR A 43 14.37 11.92 -11.89
N ALA A 44 13.05 12.21 -11.94
CA ALA A 44 11.95 11.34 -12.38
C ALA A 44 11.82 10.07 -11.52
N ASP A 45 11.61 10.28 -10.21
CA ASP A 45 11.08 9.31 -9.24
C ASP A 45 11.88 8.01 -9.03
N ALA A 46 13.20 8.03 -9.16
CA ALA A 46 14.02 6.93 -8.66
C ALA A 46 13.95 6.86 -7.12
N ALA A 47 13.60 5.69 -6.60
CA ALA A 47 13.28 5.43 -5.19
C ALA A 47 14.37 4.63 -4.46
N ALA A 48 15.17 3.86 -5.20
CA ALA A 48 16.43 3.23 -4.79
C ALA A 48 17.36 3.07 -6.03
N PRO A 49 18.64 2.63 -5.92
CA PRO A 49 19.42 2.33 -7.12
C PRO A 49 18.74 1.17 -7.88
N GLY A 50 18.27 1.45 -9.10
CA GLY A 50 17.55 0.48 -9.92
C GLY A 50 16.07 0.29 -9.58
N LEU A 51 15.48 1.11 -8.70
CA LEU A 51 14.04 1.12 -8.42
C LEU A 51 13.41 2.44 -8.88
N LEU A 52 12.28 2.33 -9.55
CA LEU A 52 11.42 3.40 -10.05
C LEU A 52 10.13 3.46 -9.22
N ARG A 53 9.76 4.67 -8.78
CA ARG A 53 8.43 4.99 -8.27
C ARG A 53 7.50 5.31 -9.44
N VAL A 54 6.37 4.62 -9.49
CA VAL A 54 5.31 4.87 -10.47
C VAL A 54 4.00 5.02 -9.71
N SER A 55 3.31 6.14 -9.90
CA SER A 55 2.02 6.42 -9.29
C SER A 55 0.98 6.67 -10.37
N GLY A 56 -0.22 6.12 -10.21
CA GLY A 56 -1.30 6.33 -11.16
C GLY A 56 -2.49 5.39 -10.97
N PRO A 57 -3.58 5.61 -11.73
CA PRO A 57 -4.72 4.69 -11.73
C PRO A 57 -4.33 3.34 -12.32
N ILE A 58 -4.96 2.28 -11.81
CA ILE A 58 -4.87 0.94 -12.41
C ILE A 58 -5.68 0.92 -13.72
N GLU A 59 -4.99 0.56 -14.80
CA GLU A 59 -5.56 0.29 -16.12
C GLU A 59 -5.56 -1.21 -16.38
N VAL A 60 -6.66 -1.71 -16.94
CA VAL A 60 -6.91 -3.12 -17.19
C VAL A 60 -7.11 -3.33 -18.68
N VAL A 61 -6.42 -4.34 -19.24
CA VAL A 61 -6.61 -4.77 -20.62
C VAL A 61 -6.96 -6.25 -20.60
N GLY A 62 -8.14 -6.59 -21.13
CA GLY A 62 -8.68 -7.95 -21.09
C GLY A 62 -9.14 -8.33 -19.68
N ALA A 63 -10.33 -7.83 -19.30
CA ALA A 63 -10.95 -8.07 -18.00
C ALA A 63 -11.06 -9.57 -17.64
N PRO A 64 -10.78 -9.96 -16.38
CA PRO A 64 -10.93 -11.32 -15.91
C PRO A 64 -12.40 -11.76 -15.89
N ARG A 65 -12.61 -13.06 -16.03
CA ARG A 65 -13.92 -13.70 -15.96
C ARG A 65 -13.82 -15.03 -15.23
N ASP A 66 -14.75 -15.26 -14.32
CA ASP A 66 -15.09 -16.58 -13.79
C ASP A 66 -15.97 -17.31 -14.82
N PRO A 67 -15.45 -18.32 -15.54
CA PRO A 67 -16.22 -19.02 -16.55
C PRO A 67 -17.29 -19.94 -15.96
N LEU A 68 -17.13 -20.38 -14.70
CA LEU A 68 -18.06 -21.31 -14.07
C LEU A 68 -19.38 -20.63 -13.74
N PHE A 69 -19.32 -19.40 -13.19
CA PHE A 69 -20.51 -18.64 -12.80
C PHE A 69 -20.86 -17.52 -13.79
N GLY A 70 -20.00 -17.27 -14.79
CA GLY A 70 -20.21 -16.22 -15.79
C GLY A 70 -19.96 -14.80 -15.28
N VAL A 71 -19.31 -14.64 -14.13
CA VAL A 71 -19.02 -13.34 -13.51
C VAL A 71 -17.77 -12.73 -14.14
N GLY A 72 -17.85 -11.49 -14.62
CA GLY A 72 -16.70 -10.73 -15.11
C GLY A 72 -16.74 -9.30 -14.60
N ALA A 73 -15.57 -8.69 -14.44
CA ALA A 73 -15.44 -7.32 -13.95
C ALA A 73 -14.21 -6.65 -14.58
N ASP A 74 -14.29 -5.35 -14.88
CA ASP A 74 -13.16 -4.55 -15.38
C ASP A 74 -12.18 -4.21 -14.23
N VAL A 75 -11.47 -5.24 -13.77
CA VAL A 75 -10.61 -5.21 -12.58
C VAL A 75 -9.32 -5.99 -12.85
N PRO A 76 -8.20 -5.66 -12.20
CA PRO A 76 -6.94 -6.39 -12.39
C PRO A 76 -7.01 -7.85 -11.89
N LEU A 77 -7.78 -8.11 -10.82
CA LEU A 77 -7.93 -9.42 -10.20
C LEU A 77 -9.36 -9.61 -9.69
N LEU A 78 -9.96 -10.74 -10.05
CA LEU A 78 -11.25 -11.22 -9.56
C LEU A 78 -11.03 -12.52 -8.77
N LEU A 79 -11.56 -12.59 -7.55
CA LEU A 79 -11.49 -13.74 -6.66
C LEU A 79 -12.90 -14.30 -6.45
N ARG A 80 -13.10 -15.58 -6.75
CA ARG A 80 -14.23 -16.35 -6.24
C ARG A 80 -13.84 -16.95 -4.90
N ARG A 81 -14.61 -16.64 -3.86
CA ARG A 81 -14.51 -17.27 -2.55
C ARG A 81 -15.64 -18.27 -2.39
N VAL A 82 -15.31 -19.47 -1.92
CA VAL A 82 -16.29 -20.50 -1.59
C VAL A 82 -16.09 -20.88 -0.13
N GLU A 83 -17.17 -20.93 0.63
CA GLU A 83 -17.16 -21.35 2.03
C GLU A 83 -18.21 -22.43 2.24
N MET A 84 -17.90 -23.40 3.09
CA MET A 84 -18.84 -24.42 3.53
C MET A 84 -19.25 -24.16 4.97
N PHE A 85 -20.54 -24.29 5.25
CA PHE A 85 -21.07 -24.28 6.61
C PHE A 85 -20.76 -25.63 7.27
N GLN A 86 -19.77 -25.66 8.14
CA GLN A 86 -19.18 -26.89 8.67
C GLN A 86 -18.73 -26.72 10.11
N TRP A 87 -18.51 -27.83 10.81
CA TRP A 87 -17.98 -27.81 12.18
C TRP A 87 -16.57 -27.26 12.21
N ARG A 88 -16.31 -26.40 13.20
CA ARG A 88 -15.02 -25.84 13.54
C ARG A 88 -14.73 -26.06 15.02
N GLU A 89 -13.55 -26.59 15.33
CA GLU A 89 -13.05 -26.65 16.71
C GLU A 89 -12.38 -25.31 17.06
N VAL A 90 -12.79 -24.72 18.19
CA VAL A 90 -12.23 -23.49 18.73
C VAL A 90 -11.73 -23.76 20.15
N ALA A 91 -10.46 -23.48 20.41
CA ALA A 91 -9.87 -23.63 21.74
C ALA A 91 -9.79 -22.28 22.46
N VAL A 92 -10.39 -22.19 23.66
CA VAL A 92 -10.33 -21.03 24.55
C VAL A 92 -9.84 -21.49 25.92
N ASP A 93 -8.72 -20.95 26.38
CA ASP A 93 -8.07 -21.32 27.66
C ASP A 93 -7.88 -22.83 27.85
N GLY A 94 -7.55 -23.54 26.76
CA GLY A 94 -7.36 -24.99 26.74
C GLY A 94 -8.65 -25.82 26.63
N THR A 95 -9.81 -25.20 26.78
CA THR A 95 -11.13 -25.81 26.59
C THR A 95 -11.53 -25.75 25.12
N VAL A 96 -11.97 -26.86 24.54
CA VAL A 96 -12.44 -26.91 23.15
C VAL A 96 -13.95 -26.74 23.08
N HIS A 97 -14.38 -25.96 22.10
CA HIS A 97 -15.76 -25.75 21.72
C HIS A 97 -15.93 -26.09 20.24
N TYR A 98 -17.13 -26.53 19.86
CA TYR A 98 -17.47 -26.79 18.47
C TYR A 98 -18.62 -25.89 18.07
N GLU A 99 -18.46 -25.26 16.92
CA GLU A 99 -19.47 -24.40 16.33
C GLU A 99 -19.60 -24.69 14.84
N LEU A 100 -20.77 -24.43 14.27
CA LEU A 100 -20.96 -24.42 12.83
C LEU A 100 -20.61 -23.02 12.32
N ASP A 101 -19.67 -22.94 11.38
CA ASP A 101 -19.24 -21.70 10.78
C ASP A 101 -18.97 -21.87 9.29
N TRP A 102 -18.92 -20.76 8.57
CA TRP A 102 -18.54 -20.70 7.17
C TRP A 102 -17.02 -20.67 7.04
N VAL A 103 -16.43 -21.77 6.58
CA VAL A 103 -14.98 -21.90 6.42
C VAL A 103 -14.64 -22.13 4.96
N ASP A 104 -13.58 -21.50 4.47
CA ASP A 104 -13.21 -21.43 3.04
C ASP A 104 -12.36 -22.61 2.53
N HIS A 105 -12.23 -23.65 3.35
CA HIS A 105 -11.55 -24.90 3.01
C HIS A 105 -12.17 -26.07 3.81
N PRO A 106 -12.06 -27.31 3.32
CA PRO A 106 -12.49 -28.49 4.08
C PRO A 106 -11.67 -28.63 5.36
N LEU A 107 -12.35 -28.80 6.50
CA LEU A 107 -11.69 -29.09 7.78
C LEU A 107 -11.61 -30.59 8.02
N ASP A 108 -10.40 -31.07 8.32
CA ASP A 108 -10.19 -32.47 8.72
C ASP A 108 -10.71 -32.71 10.13
N THR A 109 -11.91 -33.29 10.21
CA THR A 109 -12.55 -33.62 11.49
C THR A 109 -11.92 -34.80 12.19
N GLY A 110 -11.05 -35.58 11.53
CA GLY A 110 -10.27 -36.64 12.16
C GLY A 110 -9.28 -36.10 13.19
N GLY A 111 -8.85 -34.84 13.04
CA GLY A 111 -7.99 -34.13 13.96
C GLY A 111 -8.71 -33.49 15.16
N PHE A 112 -10.04 -33.53 15.21
CA PHE A 112 -10.79 -32.93 16.33
C PHE A 112 -10.57 -33.73 17.62
N ARG A 113 -10.59 -33.03 18.76
CA ARG A 113 -10.45 -33.65 20.09
C ARG A 113 -11.63 -34.58 20.42
N GLN A 114 -12.80 -34.28 19.87
CA GLN A 114 -14.05 -35.04 19.99
C GLN A 114 -14.75 -35.10 18.62
N PRO A 115 -14.29 -36.00 17.73
CA PRO A 115 -14.82 -36.07 16.36
C PRO A 115 -16.25 -36.65 16.29
N ALA A 116 -16.65 -37.43 17.29
CA ALA A 116 -17.98 -38.03 17.35
C ALA A 116 -19.05 -36.92 17.42
N GLY A 117 -19.97 -36.91 16.43
CA GLY A 117 -21.02 -35.90 16.31
C GLY A 117 -20.62 -34.64 15.53
N HIS A 118 -19.33 -34.50 15.16
CA HIS A 118 -18.78 -33.32 14.48
C HIS A 118 -18.14 -33.67 13.14
N ALA A 119 -18.68 -34.67 12.43
CA ALA A 119 -18.17 -35.04 11.10
C ALA A 119 -18.57 -33.97 10.07
N ASN A 120 -17.60 -33.47 9.31
CA ASN A 120 -17.84 -32.58 8.19
C ASN A 120 -17.98 -33.36 6.89
N PRO A 121 -18.72 -32.81 5.91
CA PRO A 121 -18.62 -33.25 4.54
C PRO A 121 -17.19 -33.13 4.03
N GLY A 122 -16.85 -33.91 3.01
CA GLY A 122 -15.52 -33.92 2.42
C GLY A 122 -15.23 -32.69 1.56
N ALA A 123 -14.63 -32.93 0.39
CA ALA A 123 -14.25 -31.87 -0.53
C ALA A 123 -15.44 -31.00 -0.96
N PHE A 124 -15.16 -29.73 -1.27
CA PHE A 124 -16.17 -28.82 -1.78
C PHE A 124 -16.58 -29.25 -3.20
N LEU A 125 -17.84 -29.03 -3.56
CA LEU A 125 -18.31 -29.26 -4.94
C LEU A 125 -17.76 -28.22 -5.93
N VAL A 126 -17.34 -27.07 -5.41
CA VAL A 126 -16.75 -25.96 -6.16
C VAL A 126 -15.66 -25.33 -5.30
N ASP A 127 -14.49 -25.09 -5.89
CA ASP A 127 -13.38 -24.45 -5.19
C ASP A 127 -13.36 -22.93 -5.39
N GLY A 128 -12.72 -22.24 -4.44
CA GLY A 128 -12.29 -20.86 -4.65
C GLY A 128 -11.34 -20.76 -5.84
N ALA A 129 -11.34 -19.62 -6.53
CA ALA A 129 -10.54 -19.43 -7.73
C ALA A 129 -10.12 -17.97 -7.90
N ARG A 130 -8.98 -17.75 -8.53
CA ARG A 130 -8.45 -16.42 -8.89
C ARG A 130 -8.40 -16.28 -10.41
N PHE A 131 -8.89 -15.15 -10.89
CA PHE A 131 -8.93 -14.80 -12.31
C PHE A 131 -8.23 -13.45 -12.49
N GLU A 132 -7.19 -13.43 -13.30
CA GLU A 132 -6.38 -12.24 -13.57
C GLU A 132 -6.75 -11.61 -14.90
N ALA A 133 -6.66 -10.29 -14.97
CA ALA A 133 -6.68 -9.59 -16.25
C ALA A 133 -5.50 -10.03 -17.13
N ALA A 134 -5.70 -10.01 -18.44
CA ALA A 134 -4.64 -10.36 -19.39
C ALA A 134 -3.41 -9.44 -19.20
N GLU A 135 -3.65 -8.15 -19.01
CA GLU A 135 -2.61 -7.17 -18.71
C GLU A 135 -3.12 -6.09 -17.76
N VAL A 136 -2.24 -5.63 -16.88
CA VAL A 136 -2.50 -4.55 -15.91
C VAL A 136 -1.40 -3.51 -16.05
N ARG A 137 -1.77 -2.22 -16.08
CA ARG A 137 -0.83 -1.11 -16.18
C ARG A 137 -1.04 -0.07 -15.08
N VAL A 138 0.04 0.60 -14.70
CA VAL A 138 0.04 1.77 -13.81
C VAL A 138 1.04 2.77 -14.38
N GLY A 139 0.63 4.03 -14.56
CA GLY A 139 1.50 5.09 -15.06
C GLY A 139 2.17 4.78 -16.41
N GLY A 140 1.51 4.00 -17.26
CA GLY A 140 2.04 3.57 -18.57
C GLY A 140 2.93 2.32 -18.56
N TYR A 141 3.28 1.76 -17.40
CA TYR A 141 4.06 0.53 -17.30
C TYR A 141 3.18 -0.69 -17.06
N ARG A 142 3.53 -1.82 -17.66
CA ARG A 142 2.90 -3.12 -17.39
C ARG A 142 3.38 -3.68 -16.06
N LEU A 143 2.55 -4.47 -15.37
CA LEU A 143 2.94 -5.13 -14.12
C LEU A 143 3.27 -6.60 -14.34
N ALA A 144 4.42 -7.05 -13.83
CA ALA A 144 4.74 -8.47 -13.75
C ALA A 144 3.80 -9.19 -12.76
N PRO A 145 3.63 -10.53 -12.87
CA PRO A 145 2.69 -11.28 -12.04
C PRO A 145 2.82 -11.03 -10.53
N ALA A 146 4.05 -10.99 -10.00
CA ALA A 146 4.31 -10.71 -8.58
C ALA A 146 3.70 -9.39 -8.10
N LEU A 147 3.82 -8.32 -8.91
CA LEU A 147 3.25 -7.01 -8.58
C LEU A 147 1.72 -7.01 -8.71
N ARG A 148 1.16 -7.73 -9.69
CA ARG A 148 -0.30 -7.87 -9.84
C ARG A 148 -0.93 -8.58 -8.64
N HIS A 149 -0.27 -9.62 -8.14
CA HIS A 149 -0.72 -10.36 -6.95
C HIS A 149 -0.61 -9.56 -5.66
N ALA A 150 0.27 -8.58 -5.63
CA ALA A 150 0.45 -7.68 -4.49
C ALA A 150 -0.40 -6.40 -4.56
N LEU A 151 -1.25 -6.25 -5.59
CA LEU A 151 -2.17 -5.12 -5.63
C LEU A 151 -3.09 -5.14 -4.39
N PRO A 152 -3.13 -4.05 -3.63
CA PRO A 152 -3.84 -4.02 -2.35
C PRO A 152 -5.34 -3.84 -2.54
N GLY A 153 -6.09 -4.21 -1.51
CA GLY A 153 -7.52 -3.94 -1.41
C GLY A 153 -8.40 -4.97 -2.12
N PHE A 154 -9.60 -5.18 -1.59
CA PHE A 154 -10.63 -6.03 -2.17
C PHE A 154 -12.01 -5.46 -1.86
N GLU A 155 -12.80 -5.22 -2.89
CA GLU A 155 -14.20 -4.83 -2.82
C GLU A 155 -15.10 -5.99 -3.26
N ASP A 156 -16.30 -6.06 -2.70
CA ASP A 156 -17.24 -7.11 -3.04
C ASP A 156 -17.83 -6.87 -4.44
N VAL A 157 -17.93 -7.95 -5.21
CA VAL A 157 -18.52 -7.97 -6.54
C VAL A 157 -19.86 -8.67 -6.45
N ALA A 158 -20.91 -7.99 -6.93
CA ALA A 158 -22.25 -8.55 -6.92
C ALA A 158 -22.29 -9.91 -7.66
N PRO A 159 -23.03 -10.91 -7.14
CA PRO A 159 -23.23 -12.16 -7.86
C PRO A 159 -23.90 -11.91 -9.21
N PRO A 160 -23.88 -12.90 -10.13
CA PRO A 160 -24.62 -12.79 -11.37
C PRO A 160 -26.12 -12.61 -11.08
N PRO A 161 -26.85 -11.78 -11.84
CA PRO A 161 -28.29 -11.65 -11.72
C PRO A 161 -29.02 -12.98 -11.90
N ASP A 162 -30.22 -13.08 -11.34
CA ASP A 162 -31.05 -14.27 -11.49
C ASP A 162 -31.31 -14.58 -12.98
N GLY A 163 -31.25 -15.86 -13.34
CA GLY A 163 -31.39 -16.32 -14.73
C GLY A 163 -30.14 -16.18 -15.60
N GLN A 164 -29.04 -15.61 -15.11
CA GLN A 164 -27.75 -15.58 -15.83
C GLN A 164 -26.79 -16.71 -15.44
N LEU A 165 -27.17 -17.50 -14.44
CA LEU A 165 -26.42 -18.69 -14.05
C LEU A 165 -26.59 -19.81 -15.08
N PRO A 166 -25.52 -20.58 -15.37
CA PRO A 166 -25.62 -21.80 -16.16
C PRO A 166 -26.69 -22.77 -15.61
N PRO A 167 -27.43 -23.51 -16.47
CA PRO A 167 -28.57 -24.33 -16.03
C PRO A 167 -28.24 -25.36 -14.94
N ASN A 168 -27.04 -25.94 -14.99
CA ASN A 168 -26.56 -26.90 -13.98
C ASN A 168 -26.31 -26.24 -12.62
N LEU A 169 -26.02 -24.94 -12.57
CA LEU A 169 -25.80 -24.20 -11.34
C LEU A 169 -27.10 -23.66 -10.75
N VAL A 170 -28.10 -23.31 -11.57
CA VAL A 170 -29.43 -22.87 -11.10
C VAL A 170 -30.12 -23.96 -10.27
N ALA A 171 -29.88 -25.24 -10.57
CA ALA A 171 -30.42 -26.35 -9.80
C ALA A 171 -29.77 -26.54 -8.42
N THR A 172 -28.57 -25.99 -8.23
CA THR A 172 -27.73 -26.21 -7.03
C THR A 172 -27.64 -24.97 -6.16
N PHE A 173 -27.58 -23.79 -6.76
CA PHE A 173 -27.36 -22.51 -6.10
C PHE A 173 -28.55 -21.58 -6.30
N SER A 174 -28.93 -20.90 -5.22
CA SER A 174 -29.91 -19.82 -5.20
C SER A 174 -29.28 -18.54 -4.65
N ARG A 175 -29.80 -17.38 -5.04
CA ARG A 175 -29.30 -16.11 -4.53
C ARG A 175 -29.77 -15.88 -3.08
N ALA A 176 -28.82 -15.57 -2.20
CA ALA A 176 -29.06 -15.23 -0.81
C ALA A 176 -28.28 -13.93 -0.46
N GLY A 177 -28.89 -12.77 -0.76
CA GLY A 177 -28.22 -11.47 -0.64
C GLY A 177 -27.08 -11.32 -1.65
N ASP A 178 -25.86 -11.09 -1.12
CA ASP A 178 -24.62 -10.95 -1.89
C ASP A 178 -23.89 -12.28 -2.14
N PHE A 179 -24.54 -13.40 -1.83
CA PHE A 179 -24.01 -14.74 -2.03
C PHE A 179 -24.89 -15.55 -2.98
N LEU A 180 -24.27 -16.53 -3.64
CA LEU A 180 -24.99 -17.71 -4.13
C LEU A 180 -24.85 -18.83 -3.11
N CYS A 181 -25.95 -19.42 -2.65
CA CYS A 181 -25.95 -20.46 -1.63
C CYS A 181 -26.67 -21.73 -2.11
N THR A 182 -26.20 -22.90 -1.67
CA THR A 182 -26.99 -24.14 -1.77
C THR A 182 -28.15 -24.17 -0.77
N CYS A 183 -28.06 -23.33 0.26
CA CYS A 183 -29.12 -23.05 1.21
C CYS A 183 -30.17 -22.09 0.63
N ALA A 184 -31.44 -22.24 1.03
CA ALA A 184 -32.49 -21.30 0.64
C ALA A 184 -32.41 -19.96 1.38
N ARG A 185 -31.83 -19.95 2.58
CA ARG A 185 -31.63 -18.76 3.42
C ARG A 185 -30.36 -18.92 4.26
N MET A 186 -29.63 -17.82 4.46
CA MET A 186 -28.37 -17.81 5.22
C MET A 186 -28.53 -18.15 6.70
N ASP A 187 -29.66 -17.78 7.33
CA ASP A 187 -29.96 -18.04 8.74
C ASP A 187 -30.43 -19.48 9.02
N ALA A 188 -30.72 -20.24 7.96
CA ALA A 188 -31.18 -21.62 8.03
C ALA A 188 -30.22 -22.59 7.32
N ALA A 189 -28.94 -22.19 7.16
CA ALA A 189 -27.91 -23.01 6.57
C ALA A 189 -27.70 -24.32 7.34
N ARG A 190 -27.44 -25.39 6.62
CA ARG A 190 -27.24 -26.74 7.15
C ARG A 190 -25.79 -27.16 6.93
N LEU A 191 -25.33 -28.10 7.76
CA LEU A 191 -24.01 -28.71 7.61
C LEU A 191 -23.81 -29.17 6.15
N GLY A 192 -22.75 -28.65 5.52
CA GLY A 192 -22.39 -28.92 4.14
C GLY A 192 -22.92 -27.93 3.10
N ASP A 193 -23.77 -27.00 3.48
CA ASP A 193 -24.19 -25.93 2.56
C ASP A 193 -22.97 -25.11 2.13
N LEU A 194 -22.95 -24.74 0.85
CA LEU A 194 -21.92 -23.89 0.27
C LEU A 194 -22.48 -22.50 0.02
N ARG A 195 -21.67 -21.47 0.28
CA ARG A 195 -21.89 -20.11 -0.20
C ARG A 195 -20.72 -19.67 -1.07
N VAL A 196 -21.04 -18.91 -2.11
CA VAL A 196 -20.10 -18.38 -3.09
C VAL A 196 -20.26 -16.87 -3.15
N SER A 197 -19.14 -16.15 -3.08
CA SER A 197 -19.07 -14.71 -3.29
C SER A 197 -17.88 -14.34 -4.16
N TRP A 198 -17.90 -13.11 -4.68
CA TRP A 198 -16.82 -12.57 -5.48
C TRP A 198 -16.27 -11.31 -4.84
N ARG A 199 -14.95 -11.15 -4.91
CA ARG A 199 -14.26 -9.94 -4.53
C ARG A 199 -13.27 -9.57 -5.61
N ALA A 200 -12.99 -8.28 -5.76
CA ALA A 200 -12.05 -7.80 -6.75
C ALA A 200 -11.16 -6.70 -6.20
N VAL A 201 -9.94 -6.63 -6.71
CA VAL A 201 -9.08 -5.46 -6.49
C VAL A 201 -9.68 -4.29 -7.30
N PRO A 202 -10.06 -3.17 -6.67
CA PRO A 202 -10.69 -2.07 -7.39
C PRO A 202 -9.69 -1.34 -8.29
N ARG A 203 -10.21 -0.64 -9.31
CA ARG A 203 -9.43 0.29 -10.14
C ARG A 203 -9.18 1.58 -9.37
N GLN A 204 -8.22 1.52 -8.46
CA GLN A 204 -7.81 2.64 -7.64
C GLN A 204 -6.47 3.22 -8.09
N VAL A 205 -6.13 4.40 -7.56
CA VAL A 205 -4.78 4.94 -7.69
C VAL A 205 -3.85 4.18 -6.75
N VAL A 206 -2.71 3.76 -7.26
CA VAL A 206 -1.67 3.08 -6.49
C VAL A 206 -0.30 3.72 -6.77
N THR A 207 0.57 3.66 -5.77
CA THR A 207 2.00 3.93 -5.94
C THR A 207 2.76 2.60 -5.85
N ILE A 208 3.63 2.36 -6.83
CA ILE A 208 4.46 1.17 -6.95
C ILE A 208 5.93 1.59 -6.92
N LEU A 209 6.73 0.95 -6.07
CA LEU A 209 8.18 0.98 -6.12
C LEU A 209 8.68 -0.35 -6.68
N ALA A 210 9.28 -0.34 -7.86
CA ALA A 210 9.75 -1.56 -8.52
C ALA A 210 10.86 -1.27 -9.53
N ARG A 211 11.55 -2.31 -10.03
CA ARG A 211 12.50 -2.15 -11.13
C ARG A 211 11.74 -2.04 -12.45
N ALA A 212 12.17 -1.16 -13.34
CA ALA A 212 11.57 -1.01 -14.66
C ALA A 212 12.51 -1.61 -15.72
N GLU A 213 11.99 -2.55 -16.52
CA GLU A 213 12.69 -3.23 -17.60
C GLU A 213 11.78 -3.24 -18.84
N ASP A 214 12.16 -2.54 -19.92
CA ASP A 214 11.42 -2.51 -21.20
C ASP A 214 9.90 -2.23 -21.06
N GLY A 215 9.54 -1.27 -20.20
CA GLY A 215 8.15 -0.90 -19.94
C GLY A 215 7.36 -1.90 -19.08
N LEU A 216 8.04 -2.82 -18.40
CA LEU A 216 7.50 -3.76 -17.41
C LEU A 216 8.08 -3.42 -16.03
N LEU A 217 7.21 -3.34 -15.01
CA LEU A 217 7.62 -3.28 -13.62
C LEU A 217 7.80 -4.69 -13.07
N VAL A 218 9.00 -4.98 -12.56
CA VAL A 218 9.42 -6.27 -12.03
C VAL A 218 9.99 -6.12 -10.61
N PRO A 219 9.94 -7.16 -9.77
CA PRO A 219 10.68 -7.17 -8.51
C PRO A 219 12.18 -6.95 -8.73
N ALA A 220 12.82 -6.15 -7.89
CA ALA A 220 14.28 -6.08 -7.86
C ALA A 220 14.84 -7.32 -7.16
N GLY A 221 15.55 -8.17 -7.91
CA GLY A 221 16.14 -9.41 -7.40
C GLY A 221 17.25 -9.24 -6.34
N ASP A 222 17.75 -8.02 -6.11
CA ASP A 222 18.89 -7.72 -5.23
C ASP A 222 18.49 -7.05 -3.91
N ALA A 223 17.19 -7.07 -3.54
CA ALA A 223 16.73 -6.42 -2.31
C ALA A 223 17.28 -7.15 -1.08
N ALA A 224 18.18 -6.48 -0.34
CA ALA A 224 18.80 -7.02 0.87
C ALA A 224 17.79 -7.33 2.01
N THR A 225 16.54 -6.86 1.89
CA THR A 225 15.41 -7.15 2.78
C THR A 225 14.09 -6.83 2.05
N GLY A 226 13.22 -7.83 1.85
CA GLY A 226 11.87 -7.69 1.28
C GLY A 226 11.67 -8.35 -0.10
N ASP A 227 10.44 -8.28 -0.63
CA ASP A 227 10.02 -8.93 -1.89
C ASP A 227 10.58 -8.25 -3.16
N GLY A 228 11.40 -7.20 -3.01
CA GLY A 228 12.00 -6.47 -4.13
C GLY A 228 11.09 -5.42 -4.79
N PHE A 229 9.90 -5.18 -4.25
CA PHE A 229 8.98 -4.14 -4.67
C PHE A 229 8.07 -3.72 -3.52
N GLU A 230 7.38 -2.59 -3.66
CA GLU A 230 6.34 -2.13 -2.74
C GLU A 230 5.13 -1.62 -3.52
N VAL A 231 3.92 -1.88 -3.02
CA VAL A 231 2.67 -1.37 -3.58
C VAL A 231 1.83 -0.77 -2.46
N GLN A 232 1.40 0.47 -2.64
CA GLN A 232 0.54 1.19 -1.69
C GLN A 232 -0.68 1.81 -2.38
N VAL A 233 -1.76 1.96 -1.62
CA VAL A 233 -2.97 2.65 -2.07
C VAL A 233 -2.78 4.17 -2.01
N GLY A 234 -3.22 4.85 -3.07
CA GLY A 234 -3.16 6.30 -3.23
C GLY A 234 -1.83 6.79 -3.79
N ASP A 235 -1.75 8.10 -4.06
CA ASP A 235 -0.49 8.74 -4.46
C ASP A 235 0.38 9.00 -3.22
N ARG A 236 1.25 8.04 -2.90
CA ARG A 236 2.18 8.12 -1.78
C ARG A 236 3.51 8.74 -2.18
N ALA A 237 3.99 9.67 -1.35
CA ALA A 237 5.31 10.25 -1.47
C ALA A 237 6.39 9.26 -1.01
N LEU A 238 7.60 9.37 -1.56
CA LEU A 238 8.69 8.44 -1.29
C LEU A 238 9.10 8.41 0.20
N GLU A 239 8.97 9.53 0.90
CA GLU A 239 9.26 9.66 2.33
C GLU A 239 8.31 8.85 3.21
N GLU A 240 7.09 8.59 2.76
CA GLU A 240 6.13 7.72 3.47
C GLU A 240 6.42 6.23 3.23
N LEU A 241 7.01 5.90 2.07
CA LEU A 241 7.36 4.53 1.67
C LEU A 241 8.70 4.08 2.27
N LEU A 242 9.62 5.02 2.47
CA LEU A 242 10.95 4.77 3.03
C LEU A 242 11.15 5.62 4.30
N PRO A 243 10.63 5.16 5.47
CA PRO A 243 10.71 5.93 6.74
C PRO A 243 12.14 6.15 7.25
N GLU A 244 13.12 5.45 6.70
CA GLU A 244 14.56 5.64 6.92
C GLU A 244 15.09 6.96 6.29
N LEU A 245 14.31 7.64 5.44
CA LEU A 245 14.68 8.91 4.82
C LEU A 245 14.64 10.05 5.84
N PRO A 246 15.72 10.85 6.00
CA PRO A 246 15.64 12.06 6.80
C PRO A 246 14.64 13.05 6.16
N PRO A 247 13.78 13.71 6.96
CA PRO A 247 12.77 14.62 6.44
C PRO A 247 13.40 15.76 5.65
N SER A 248 12.76 16.14 4.54
CA SER A 248 13.21 17.28 3.75
C SER A 248 13.22 18.55 4.61
N PRO A 249 14.31 19.35 4.59
CA PRO A 249 14.37 20.56 5.40
C PRO A 249 13.27 21.54 4.95
N ALA A 250 12.37 21.90 5.87
CA ALA A 250 11.26 22.82 5.58
C ALA A 250 11.78 24.15 5.01
N HIS A 251 11.28 24.51 3.82
CA HIS A 251 11.50 25.80 3.13
C HIS A 251 12.99 26.21 3.04
N PRO A 252 13.85 25.48 2.32
CA PRO A 252 15.29 25.73 2.30
C PRO A 252 15.65 27.12 1.76
N TRP A 253 14.88 27.62 0.79
CA TRP A 253 15.03 28.97 0.24
C TRP A 253 14.72 30.07 1.27
N LEU A 254 13.71 29.86 2.11
CA LEU A 254 13.32 30.83 3.14
C LEU A 254 14.37 30.92 4.24
N ARG A 255 14.95 29.78 4.64
CA ARG A 255 16.07 29.74 5.61
C ARG A 255 17.34 30.39 5.05
N ARG A 256 17.63 30.21 3.76
CA ARG A 256 18.73 30.90 3.07
C ARG A 256 18.53 32.42 3.01
N ALA A 257 17.31 32.87 2.67
CA ALA A 257 16.97 34.28 2.66
C ALA A 257 17.11 34.92 4.07
N LEU A 258 16.65 34.22 5.11
CA LEU A 258 16.82 34.65 6.50
C LEU A 258 18.29 34.74 6.90
N ALA A 259 19.11 33.74 6.55
CA ALA A 259 20.54 33.78 6.80
C ALA A 259 21.23 34.98 6.11
N ALA A 260 20.85 35.27 4.86
CA ALA A 260 21.36 36.44 4.13
C ALA A 260 20.97 37.77 4.81
N ALA A 261 19.73 37.90 5.28
CA ALA A 261 19.28 39.07 6.02
C ALA A 261 20.06 39.28 7.33
N LEU A 262 20.32 38.20 8.08
CA LEU A 262 21.13 38.25 9.30
C LEU A 262 22.57 38.69 9.04
N VAL A 263 23.19 38.25 7.94
CA VAL A 263 24.52 38.68 7.51
C VAL A 263 24.54 40.18 7.18
N LEU A 264 23.54 40.69 6.44
CA LEU A 264 23.43 42.12 6.13
C LEU A 264 23.27 42.98 7.38
N ALA A 265 22.43 42.55 8.32
CA ALA A 265 22.24 43.22 9.61
C ALA A 265 23.54 43.23 10.44
N ALA A 266 24.26 42.10 10.47
CA ALA A 266 25.52 42.02 11.17
C ALA A 266 26.61 42.91 10.55
N ALA A 267 26.71 42.94 9.22
CA ALA A 267 27.64 43.80 8.49
C ALA A 267 27.36 45.29 8.79
N TRP A 268 26.09 45.69 8.82
CA TRP A 268 25.70 47.05 9.19
C TRP A 268 26.13 47.44 10.61
N LEU A 269 25.94 46.54 11.58
CA LEU A 269 26.35 46.77 12.99
C LEU A 269 27.87 46.85 13.17
N LEU A 270 28.63 46.08 12.39
CA LEU A 270 30.09 46.04 12.44
C LEU A 270 30.74 47.23 11.69
N LEU A 271 30.17 47.64 10.56
CA LEU A 271 30.72 48.70 9.70
C LEU A 271 30.22 50.11 10.07
N GLY A 272 29.11 50.23 10.80
CA GLY A 272 28.46 51.49 11.19
C GLY A 272 29.32 52.46 12.02
N ARG A 273 30.57 52.09 12.36
CA ARG A 273 31.52 52.95 13.08
C ARG A 273 32.49 53.75 12.19
N ARG A 274 32.56 53.50 10.88
CA ARG A 274 33.55 54.20 10.01
C ARG A 274 33.10 55.54 9.44
N ARG A 275 31.88 56.03 9.75
CA ARG A 275 31.34 57.28 9.17
C ARG A 275 31.21 58.47 10.13
N ALA A 276 31.63 58.38 11.39
CA ALA A 276 31.53 59.47 12.37
C ALA A 276 32.91 59.99 12.83
N GLY A 277 33.80 60.24 11.86
CA GLY A 277 35.16 60.71 12.10
C GLY A 277 35.77 61.33 10.83
N ARG A 278 35.20 62.44 10.38
CA ARG A 278 35.86 63.50 9.63
C ARG A 278 35.29 64.82 10.13
#